data_AF-A0A1R0KUH4-F1
#
_entry.id   AF-A0A1R0KUH4-F1
#
_cell.length_a   1.000
_cell.length_b   1.000
_cell.length_c   1.000
_cell.angle_alpha   90.00
_cell.angle_beta   90.00
_cell.angle_gamma   90.00
#
_symmetry.space_group_name_H-M   'P 1'
#
loop_
_entity.id
_entity.type
_entity.pdbx_description
1 polymer ?
#
loop_
_entity_poly.entity_id
_entity_poly.type
_entity_poly.pdbx_seq_one_letter_code
_entity_poly.pdbx_strand_id
1 'polypeptide(L)'
;MQGPGIPDFDDPAPIAPPTKLADAASTLIGWMKWGGLIGAVGALVAAGIMMAVGRRNRNNMAVEGAMALPWVVGGLALILGATSIVGWLI
;
A
#
# COMPACT_ATOMS: atom_id res chain seq x y z
N MET A 1 -44.80 6.95 0.07
CA MET A 1 -44.81 7.73 1.31
C MET A 1 -43.37 7.79 1.80
N GLN A 2 -42.70 8.92 1.59
CA GLN A 2 -41.33 9.15 2.01
C GLN A 2 -41.31 9.27 3.54
N GLY A 3 -40.49 8.47 4.22
CA GLY A 3 -40.35 8.48 5.68
C GLY A 3 -39.81 9.82 6.21
N PRO A 4 -39.88 10.07 7.53
CA PRO A 4 -39.58 11.37 8.10
C PRO A 4 -38.11 11.76 7.90
N GLY A 5 -37.87 12.77 7.07
CA GLY A 5 -36.92 13.87 7.31
C GLY A 5 -35.47 13.56 7.64
N ILE A 6 -34.89 12.45 7.18
CA ILE A 6 -33.41 12.35 7.12
C ILE A 6 -33.00 13.03 5.81
N PRO A 7 -32.20 14.11 5.82
CA PRO A 7 -31.64 14.66 4.59
C PRO A 7 -30.92 13.55 3.86
N ASP A 8 -31.28 13.30 2.60
CA ASP A 8 -30.49 12.43 1.76
C ASP A 8 -29.15 13.14 1.55
N PHE A 9 -28.10 12.63 2.20
CA PHE A 9 -26.74 13.11 1.99
C PHE A 9 -26.26 12.47 0.69
N ASP A 10 -26.88 12.84 -0.43
CA ASP A 10 -26.39 12.51 -1.77
C ASP A 10 -24.97 13.08 -1.88
N ASP A 11 -23.99 12.27 -1.48
CA ASP A 11 -22.57 12.58 -1.57
C ASP A 11 -22.17 12.36 -3.02
N PRO A 12 -21.90 13.43 -3.79
CA PRO A 12 -21.57 13.29 -5.19
C PRO A 12 -20.27 12.48 -5.33
N ALA A 13 -20.23 11.60 -6.33
CA ALA A 13 -19.05 10.80 -6.60
C ALA A 13 -17.78 11.67 -6.68
N PRO A 14 -16.64 11.24 -6.09
CA PRO A 14 -15.41 12.01 -6.07
C PRO A 14 -14.98 12.41 -7.49
N ILE A 15 -15.05 13.71 -7.78
CA ILE A 15 -14.59 14.28 -9.05
C ILE A 15 -13.21 14.90 -8.84
N ALA A 16 -12.26 14.50 -9.69
CA ALA A 16 -10.95 15.12 -9.71
C ALA A 16 -11.12 16.62 -10.05
N PRO A 17 -10.52 17.54 -9.27
CA PRO A 17 -10.60 18.96 -9.55
C PRO A 17 -9.95 19.23 -10.92
N PRO A 18 -10.60 20.00 -11.80
CA PRO A 18 -10.02 20.34 -13.10
C PRO A 18 -8.72 21.14 -12.89
N THR A 19 -7.76 21.01 -13.80
CA THR A 19 -6.46 21.73 -13.88
C THR A 19 -5.24 21.05 -13.22
N LYS A 20 -4.13 21.81 -13.08
CA LYS A 20 -2.78 21.39 -12.67
C LYS A 20 -2.70 20.64 -11.35
N LEU A 21 -3.74 20.74 -10.51
CA LEU A 21 -3.79 20.06 -9.23
C LEU A 21 -3.89 18.53 -9.41
N ALA A 22 -4.65 18.06 -10.40
CA ALA A 22 -4.76 16.63 -10.72
C ALA A 22 -3.41 16.06 -11.19
N ASP A 23 -2.67 16.80 -12.01
CA ASP A 23 -1.34 16.40 -12.50
C ASP A 23 -0.30 16.36 -11.36
N ALA A 24 -0.33 17.36 -10.48
CA ALA A 24 0.53 17.42 -9.30
C ALA A 24 0.25 16.26 -8.33
N ALA A 25 -1.03 15.96 -8.07
CA ALA A 25 -1.44 14.82 -7.25
C ALA A 25 -0.99 13.49 -7.87
N SER A 26 -1.18 13.32 -9.18
CA SER A 26 -0.75 12.13 -9.92
C SER A 26 0.77 11.93 -9.85
N THR A 27 1.53 13.02 -9.95
CA THR A 27 3.00 13.00 -9.83
C THR A 27 3.43 12.61 -8.42
N LEU A 28 2.82 13.20 -7.39
CA LEU A 28 3.11 12.88 -5.99
C LEU A 28 2.79 11.41 -5.68
N ILE A 29 1.63 10.92 -6.11
CA ILE A 29 1.24 9.51 -5.95
C ILE A 29 2.20 8.58 -6.71
N GLY A 30 2.63 8.98 -7.90
CA GLY A 30 3.66 8.26 -8.67
C GLY A 30 4.96 8.08 -7.88
N TRP A 31 5.44 9.15 -7.24
CA TRP A 31 6.62 9.10 -6.36
C TRP A 31 6.41 8.20 -5.15
N MET A 32 5.25 8.29 -4.50
CA MET A 32 4.93 7.42 -3.35
C MET A 32 4.91 5.95 -3.76
N LYS A 33 4.29 5.62 -4.90
CA LYS A 33 4.24 4.24 -5.40
C LYS A 33 5.64 3.73 -5.74
N TRP A 34 6.44 4.54 -6.45
CA TRP A 34 7.81 4.17 -6.80
C TRP A 34 8.68 3.98 -5.55
N GLY A 35 8.60 4.90 -4.59
CA GLY A 35 9.30 4.79 -3.31
C GLY A 35 8.89 3.54 -2.51
N GLY A 36 7.59 3.23 -2.49
CA GLY A 36 7.08 2.00 -1.88
C GLY A 36 7.61 0.73 -2.53
N LEU A 37 7.71 0.69 -3.87
CA LEU A 37 8.28 -0.46 -4.59
C LEU A 37 9.76 -0.67 -4.27
N ILE A 38 10.55 0.42 -4.22
CA ILE A 38 11.96 0.34 -3.82
C ILE A 38 12.08 -0.16 -2.38
N GLY A 39 11.26 0.38 -1.48
CA GLY A 39 11.21 -0.07 -0.09
C GLY A 39 10.89 -1.57 0.03
N ALA A 40 9.91 -2.07 -0.75
CA ALA A 40 9.54 -3.48 -0.76
C ALA A 40 10.69 -4.38 -1.24
N VAL A 41 11.39 -3.99 -2.31
CA VAL A 41 12.59 -4.71 -2.80
C VAL A 41 13.67 -4.72 -1.72
N GLY A 42 13.97 -3.56 -1.11
CA GLY A 42 14.96 -3.45 -0.05
C GLY A 42 14.62 -4.31 1.17
N ALA A 43 13.36 -4.34 1.58
CA ALA A 43 12.89 -5.14 2.70
C ALA A 43 13.00 -6.65 2.43
N LEU A 44 12.64 -7.11 1.22
CA LEU A 44 12.83 -8.51 0.81
C LEU A 44 14.31 -8.92 0.80
N VAL A 45 15.17 -8.04 0.29
CA VAL A 45 16.63 -8.28 0.28
C VAL A 45 17.17 -8.37 1.71
N ALA A 46 16.80 -7.44 2.59
CA ALA A 46 17.21 -7.45 3.99
C ALA A 46 16.74 -8.72 4.72
N ALA A 47 15.48 -9.10 4.54
CA ALA A 47 14.93 -10.36 5.08
C ALA A 47 15.71 -11.57 4.56
N GLY A 48 16.01 -11.62 3.25
CA GLY A 48 16.82 -12.66 2.62
C GLY A 48 18.23 -12.76 3.20
N ILE A 49 18.89 -11.62 3.43
CA ILE A 49 20.22 -11.57 4.07
C ILE A 49 20.14 -12.13 5.48
N MET A 50 19.15 -11.72 6.29
CA MET A 50 18.99 -12.24 7.65
C MET A 50 18.82 -13.76 7.67
N MET A 51 18.01 -14.30 6.77
CA MET A 51 17.82 -15.75 6.60
C MET A 51 19.10 -16.46 6.15
N ALA A 52 19.83 -15.91 5.17
CA ALA A 52 21.05 -16.51 4.66
C ALA A 52 22.19 -16.53 5.69
N VAL A 53 22.36 -15.44 6.45
CA VAL A 53 23.41 -15.31 7.47
C VAL A 53 23.06 -16.08 8.74
N GLY A 54 21.81 -16.10 9.17
CA GLY A 54 21.39 -16.74 10.42
C GLY A 54 21.47 -18.28 10.41
N ARG A 55 21.56 -18.91 9.24
CA ARG A 55 21.35 -20.36 9.00
C ARG A 55 22.20 -21.35 9.81
N ARG A 56 23.35 -20.93 10.37
CA ARG A 56 24.33 -21.87 10.97
C ARG A 56 24.48 -21.81 12.49
N ASN A 57 24.07 -20.72 13.15
CA ASN A 57 24.18 -20.61 14.61
C ASN A 57 23.37 -19.46 15.23
N ARG A 58 22.69 -18.64 14.41
CA ARG A 58 21.93 -17.46 14.85
C ARG A 58 20.50 -17.58 14.32
N ASN A 59 19.84 -18.70 14.64
CA ASN A 59 18.51 -19.02 14.13
C ASN A 59 17.48 -17.93 14.47
N ASN A 60 17.61 -17.25 15.61
CA ASN A 60 16.70 -16.16 15.96
C ASN A 60 16.71 -15.04 14.90
N MET A 61 17.88 -14.70 14.37
CA MET A 61 18.01 -13.68 13.32
C MET A 61 17.41 -14.14 11.99
N ALA A 62 17.55 -15.42 11.63
CA ALA A 62 16.91 -15.97 10.43
C ALA A 62 15.37 -16.01 10.59
N VAL A 63 14.87 -16.33 11.78
CA VAL A 63 13.44 -16.36 12.10
C VAL A 63 12.85 -14.96 12.01
N GLU A 64 13.51 -13.93 12.56
CA GLU A 64 13.07 -12.54 12.42
C GLU A 64 12.93 -12.11 10.95
N GLY A 65 13.90 -12.46 10.12
CA GLY A 65 13.83 -12.23 8.67
C GLY A 65 12.65 -12.95 8.01
N ALA A 66 12.39 -14.21 8.36
CA ALA A 66 11.26 -14.97 7.82
C ALA A 66 9.90 -14.41 8.28
N MET A 67 9.80 -13.98 9.55
CA MET A 67 8.58 -13.41 10.12
C MET A 67 8.23 -12.03 9.54
N ALA A 68 9.20 -11.33 8.95
CA ALA A 68 8.95 -10.09 8.24
C ALA A 68 8.28 -10.30 6.87
N LEU A 69 8.43 -11.49 6.25
CA LEU A 69 7.94 -11.74 4.88
C LEU A 69 6.43 -11.50 4.71
N PRO A 70 5.52 -12.01 5.57
CA PRO A 70 4.09 -11.74 5.42
C PRO A 70 3.77 -10.24 5.41
N TRP A 71 4.52 -9.44 6.16
CA TRP A 71 4.34 -7.99 6.21
C TRP A 71 4.86 -7.27 4.99
N VAL A 72 6.00 -7.69 4.46
CA VAL A 72 6.51 -7.15 3.19
C VAL A 72 5.59 -7.52 2.03
N VAL A 73 5.10 -8.76 1.98
CA VAL A 73 4.17 -9.25 0.95
C VAL A 73 2.81 -8.55 1.07
N GLY A 74 2.26 -8.43 2.28
CA GLY A 74 1.02 -7.72 2.53
C GLY A 74 1.10 -6.25 2.13
N GLY A 75 2.17 -5.55 2.52
CA GLY A 75 2.43 -4.17 2.11
C GLY A 75 2.56 -4.03 0.59
N LEU A 76 3.33 -4.91 -0.06
CA LEU A 76 3.50 -4.90 -1.52
C LEU A 76 2.17 -5.14 -2.24
N ALA A 77 1.35 -6.09 -1.77
CA ALA A 77 0.04 -6.36 -2.33
C ALA A 77 -0.87 -5.11 -2.24
N LEU A 78 -0.85 -4.39 -1.12
CA LEU A 78 -1.59 -3.14 -0.99
C LEU A 78 -1.06 -2.04 -1.91
N ILE A 79 0.26 -1.85 -2.00
CA ILE A 79 0.86 -0.84 -2.90
C ILE A 79 0.46 -1.09 -4.36
N LEU A 80 0.40 -2.35 -4.78
CA LEU A 80 0.03 -2.73 -6.14
C LEU A 80 -1.49 -2.65 -6.38
N GLY A 81 -2.29 -3.05 -5.40
CA GLY A 81 -3.75 -3.16 -5.51
C GLY A 81 -4.55 -1.93 -5.06
N ALA A 82 -3.92 -0.92 -4.46
CA ALA A 82 -4.61 0.23 -3.85
C ALA A 82 -5.61 0.91 -4.79
N THR A 83 -5.25 1.12 -6.06
CA THR A 83 -6.15 1.74 -7.05
C THR A 83 -7.39 0.89 -7.30
N SER A 84 -7.25 -0.44 -7.35
CA SER A 84 -8.36 -1.36 -7.55
C SER A 84 -9.28 -1.41 -6.33
N ILE A 85 -8.70 -1.35 -5.12
CA ILE A 85 -9.46 -1.34 -3.87
C ILE A 85 -10.29 -0.07 -3.76
N VAL A 86 -9.65 1.10 -3.96
CA VAL A 86 -10.35 2.38 -3.88
C VAL A 86 -11.42 2.50 -4.95
N GLY A 87 -11.11 2.11 -6.20
CA GLY A 87 -12.07 2.15 -7.30
C GLY A 87 -13.25 1.17 -7.17
N TRP A 88 -13.16 0.18 -6.27
CA TRP A 88 -14.30 -0.69 -5.95
C TRP A 88 -15.21 -0.10 -4.85
N LEU A 89 -14.66 0.77 -3.99
CA LEU A 89 -15.37 1.35 -2.84
C LEU A 89 -16.13 2.63 -3.17
N ILE A 90 -15.80 3.28 -4.29
CA ILE A 90 -16.44 4.50 -4.80
C ILE A 90 -17.25 4.18 -6.06
#